data_AF-A0A2N3C6G1-F1
#
_entry.id   AF-A0A2N3C6G1-F1
#
_cell.length_a   1.000
_cell.length_b   1.000
_cell.length_c   1.000
_cell.angle_alpha   90.00
_cell.angle_beta   90.00
_cell.angle_gamma   90.00
#
_symmetry.space_group_name_H-M   'P 1'
#
loop_
_entity.id
_entity.type
_entity.pdbx_description
1 polymer ?
#
loop_
_entity_poly.entity_id
_entity_poly.type
_entity_poly.pdbx_seq_one_letter_code
_entity_poly.pdbx_strand_id
1 'polypeptide(L)'
;RSLPIMAQTGYPVVFDATHSVQLPGGQGHASGGQREFVAPLARAALAVGCAALFIETHEDPDNAPSDGPNMVPLAGMPALLARLKAFDDLAKGG
;
A
#
# COMPACT_ATOMS: atom_id res chain seq x y z
N ARG A 1 6.27 8.05 10.85
CA ARG A 1 6.23 8.28 12.32
C ARG A 1 5.22 7.37 13.02
N SER A 2 4.00 7.19 12.49
CA SER A 2 2.98 6.36 13.14
C SER A 2 3.40 4.90 13.34
N LEU A 3 4.07 4.28 12.36
CA LEU A 3 4.52 2.88 12.43
C LEU A 3 5.30 2.55 13.73
N PRO A 4 6.43 3.23 14.05
CA PRO A 4 7.15 2.95 15.29
C PRO A 4 6.39 3.34 16.56
N ILE A 5 5.48 4.34 16.50
CA ILE A 5 4.64 4.70 17.65
C ILE A 5 3.65 3.57 17.94
N MET A 6 2.94 3.07 16.92
CA MET A 6 1.99 1.98 17.08
C MET A 6 2.67 0.66 17.47
N ALA A 7 3.90 0.43 17.01
CA ALA A 7 4.68 -0.76 17.38
C ALA A 7 4.96 -0.86 18.89
N GLN A 8 4.97 0.27 19.62
CA GLN A 8 5.13 0.28 21.09
C GLN A 8 3.99 -0.43 21.84
N THR A 9 2.85 -0.64 21.18
CA THR A 9 1.73 -1.40 21.74
C THR A 9 2.02 -2.90 21.84
N GLY A 10 3.08 -3.39 21.18
CA GLY A 10 3.43 -4.81 21.13
C GLY A 10 2.64 -5.62 20.10
N TYR A 11 1.71 -4.99 19.36
CA TYR A 11 0.91 -5.66 18.34
C TYR A 11 1.46 -5.45 16.91
N PRO A 12 1.19 -6.38 15.98
CA PRO A 12 1.54 -6.21 14.57
C PRO A 12 0.90 -4.96 13.96
N VAL A 13 1.71 -4.13 13.32
CA VAL A 13 1.25 -2.93 12.60
C VAL A 13 1.19 -3.22 11.11
N VAL A 14 0.03 -3.03 10.50
CA VAL A 14 -0.18 -3.18 9.06
C VAL A 14 -0.23 -1.80 8.39
N PHE A 15 0.47 -1.65 7.28
CA PHE A 15 0.37 -0.44 6.46
C PHE A 15 -0.52 -0.69 5.24
N ASP A 16 -1.62 0.05 5.15
CA ASP A 16 -2.50 0.05 3.98
C ASP A 16 -1.92 0.95 2.90
N ALA A 17 -1.39 0.35 1.83
CA ALA A 17 -0.71 1.09 0.79
C ALA A 17 -1.66 1.71 -0.24
N THR A 18 -2.87 1.17 -0.40
CA THR A 18 -3.84 1.63 -1.39
C THR A 18 -4.72 2.75 -0.84
N HIS A 19 -5.26 2.62 0.37
CA HIS A 19 -6.08 3.69 0.96
C HIS A 19 -5.23 4.89 1.44
N SER A 20 -3.94 4.69 1.74
CA SER A 20 -3.04 5.80 2.09
C SER A 20 -2.77 6.78 0.94
N VAL A 21 -3.10 6.41 -0.30
CA VAL A 21 -2.98 7.29 -1.50
C VAL A 21 -4.33 7.77 -2.02
N GLN A 22 -5.41 7.50 -1.27
CA GLN A 22 -6.75 7.93 -1.61
C GLN A 22 -6.86 9.46 -1.48
N LEU A 23 -7.64 10.06 -2.37
CA LEU A 23 -8.01 11.47 -2.32
C LEU A 23 -9.51 11.56 -1.96
N PRO A 24 -9.86 11.72 -0.67
CA PRO A 24 -11.25 11.74 -0.23
C PRO A 24 -12.04 12.86 -0.92
N GLY A 25 -13.17 12.51 -1.54
CA GLY A 25 -13.99 13.47 -2.31
C GLY A 25 -13.33 14.01 -3.58
N GLY A 26 -12.19 13.44 -4.01
CA GLY A 26 -11.40 13.94 -5.14
C GLY A 26 -12.10 13.92 -6.51
N GLN A 27 -13.24 13.23 -6.64
CA GLN A 27 -14.06 13.20 -7.85
C GLN A 27 -15.49 13.75 -7.62
N GLY A 28 -15.72 14.46 -6.51
CA GLY A 28 -17.00 15.06 -6.14
C GLY A 28 -18.05 14.06 -5.62
N HIS A 29 -18.34 13.01 -6.39
CA HIS A 29 -19.32 11.95 -6.06
C HIS A 29 -18.67 10.62 -5.64
N ALA A 30 -17.35 10.51 -5.80
CA ALA A 30 -16.54 9.37 -5.39
C ALA A 30 -15.16 9.85 -4.91
N SER A 31 -14.44 8.96 -4.23
CA SER A 31 -13.05 9.21 -3.86
C SER A 31 -12.13 9.04 -5.07
N GLY A 32 -11.17 9.95 -5.24
CA GLY A 32 -10.08 9.77 -6.18
C GLY A 32 -8.95 8.95 -5.56
N GLY A 33 -7.83 8.84 -6.29
CA GLY A 33 -6.67 8.08 -5.85
C GLY A 33 -5.47 8.30 -6.74
N GLN A 34 -4.29 8.02 -6.22
CA GLN A 34 -3.02 8.15 -6.94
C GLN A 34 -2.23 6.84 -6.84
N ARG A 35 -2.71 5.79 -7.52
CA ARG A 35 -2.12 4.44 -7.48
C ARG A 35 -0.61 4.41 -7.79
N GLU A 36 -0.08 5.38 -8.53
CA GLU A 36 1.34 5.54 -8.80
C GLU A 36 2.18 5.68 -7.52
N PHE A 37 1.58 6.13 -6.42
CA PHE A 37 2.24 6.29 -5.12
C PHE A 37 2.15 5.05 -4.20
N VAL A 38 1.39 4.01 -4.57
CA VAL A 38 1.32 2.76 -3.79
C VAL A 38 2.70 2.15 -3.61
N ALA A 39 3.43 1.97 -4.71
CA ALA A 39 4.76 1.36 -4.67
C ALA A 39 5.79 2.15 -3.85
N PRO A 40 5.98 3.47 -4.02
CA PRO A 40 6.92 4.22 -3.19
C PRO A 40 6.53 4.27 -1.71
N LEU A 41 5.25 4.41 -1.36
CA LEU A 41 4.84 4.43 0.05
C LEU A 41 4.94 3.06 0.71
N ALA A 42 4.60 1.98 0.00
CA ALA A 42 4.82 0.62 0.50
C ALA A 42 6.31 0.34 0.79
N ARG A 43 7.22 0.78 -0.10
CA ARG A 43 8.67 0.68 0.16
C ARG A 43 9.09 1.47 1.39
N ALA A 44 8.57 2.68 1.57
CA ALA A 44 8.88 3.50 2.73
C ALA A 44 8.38 2.84 4.02
N ALA A 45 7.18 2.26 4.01
CA ALA A 45 6.63 1.55 5.16
C ALA A 45 7.49 0.33 5.56
N LEU A 46 7.91 -0.48 4.59
CA LEU A 46 8.79 -1.63 4.83
C LEU A 46 10.16 -1.20 5.36
N ALA A 47 10.75 -0.14 4.79
CA ALA A 47 12.04 0.38 5.23
C ALA A 47 11.99 0.96 6.66
N VAL A 48 10.88 1.57 7.06
CA VAL A 48 10.65 2.03 8.45
C VAL A 48 10.37 0.87 9.39
N GLY A 49 9.78 -0.21 8.88
CA GLY A 49 9.34 -1.38 9.62
C GLY A 49 7.82 -1.40 9.81
N CYS A 50 7.18 -2.39 9.20
CA CYS A 50 5.82 -2.82 9.52
C CYS A 50 5.74 -4.36 9.50
N ALA A 51 4.71 -4.91 10.13
CA ALA A 51 4.51 -6.35 10.17
C ALA A 51 4.00 -6.88 8.82
N ALA A 52 3.12 -6.11 8.17
CA ALA A 52 2.54 -6.47 6.88
C ALA A 52 2.17 -5.23 6.06
N LEU A 53 1.96 -5.47 4.77
CA LEU A 53 1.31 -4.54 3.85
C LEU A 53 -0.11 -5.04 3.56
N PHE A 54 -1.04 -4.09 3.45
CA PHE A 54 -2.36 -4.31 2.86
C PHE A 54 -2.39 -3.59 1.50
N ILE A 55 -2.83 -4.28 0.45
CA ILE A 55 -2.86 -3.76 -0.93
C ILE A 55 -4.09 -4.32 -1.63
N GLU A 56 -4.96 -3.44 -2.14
CA GLU A 56 -6.07 -3.83 -3.02
C GLU A 56 -5.64 -3.91 -4.49
N THR A 57 -6.31 -4.79 -5.23
CA THR A 57 -6.01 -5.05 -6.63
C THR A 57 -7.27 -5.44 -7.39
N HIS A 58 -7.24 -5.23 -8.70
CA HIS A 58 -8.32 -5.61 -9.61
C HIS A 58 -7.74 -5.90 -11.00
N GLU A 59 -8.37 -6.77 -11.77
CA GLU A 59 -8.02 -7.05 -13.17
C GLU A 59 -8.14 -5.79 -14.04
N ASP A 60 -9.15 -4.97 -13.74
CA ASP A 60 -9.46 -3.73 -14.44
C ASP A 60 -9.82 -2.61 -13.43
N PRO A 61 -8.83 -2.00 -12.76
CA PRO A 61 -9.07 -0.99 -11.73
C PRO A 61 -9.93 0.19 -12.18
N ASP A 62 -9.92 0.53 -13.47
CA ASP A 62 -10.64 1.70 -13.97
C ASP A 62 -12.14 1.46 -14.07
N ASN A 63 -12.57 0.18 -14.06
CA ASN A 63 -13.97 -0.24 -14.03
C ASN A 63 -14.36 -0.93 -12.70
N ALA A 64 -13.51 -0.84 -11.66
CA ALA A 64 -13.84 -1.39 -10.34
C ALA A 64 -15.02 -0.63 -9.71
N PRO A 65 -15.96 -1.31 -9.03
CA PRO A 65 -17.15 -0.68 -8.46
C PRO A 65 -16.85 0.23 -7.25
N SER A 66 -15.67 0.11 -6.66
CA SER A 66 -15.16 0.95 -5.57
C SER A 66 -13.65 1.03 -5.64
N ASP A 67 -13.09 2.15 -5.16
CA ASP A 67 -11.65 2.38 -4.91
C ASP A 67 -10.68 2.11 -6.07
N GLY A 68 -11.20 1.91 -7.28
CA GLY A 68 -10.44 1.69 -8.51
C GLY A 68 -9.23 2.61 -8.69
N PRO A 69 -9.34 3.94 -8.48
CA PRO A 69 -8.20 4.86 -8.57
C PRO A 69 -7.00 4.53 -7.66
N ASN A 70 -7.21 3.79 -6.57
CA ASN A 70 -6.17 3.36 -5.64
C ASN A 70 -5.58 1.98 -5.96
N MET A 71 -6.36 1.12 -6.61
CA MET A 71 -6.01 -0.28 -6.80
C MET A 71 -4.83 -0.47 -7.76
N VAL A 72 -3.98 -1.44 -7.44
CA VAL A 72 -2.90 -1.89 -8.32
C VAL A 72 -3.49 -2.86 -9.36
N PRO A 73 -3.16 -2.78 -10.66
CA PRO A 73 -3.58 -3.78 -11.62
C PRO A 73 -3.07 -5.19 -11.24
N LEU A 74 -3.96 -6.19 -11.25
CA LEU A 74 -3.64 -7.55 -10.79
C LEU A 74 -2.44 -8.16 -11.53
N ALA A 75 -2.36 -7.92 -12.84
CA ALA A 75 -1.24 -8.38 -13.67
C ALA A 75 0.13 -7.83 -13.21
N GLY A 76 0.15 -6.65 -12.56
CA GLY A 76 1.38 -6.04 -12.03
C GLY A 76 1.77 -6.52 -10.64
N MET A 77 0.88 -7.23 -9.93
CA MET A 77 1.08 -7.63 -8.54
C MET A 77 2.30 -8.53 -8.33
N PRO A 78 2.59 -9.55 -9.16
CA PRO A 78 3.76 -10.41 -8.95
C PRO A 78 5.08 -9.63 -8.94
N ALA A 79 5.25 -8.70 -9.89
CA ALA A 79 6.46 -7.87 -9.98
C ALA A 79 6.57 -6.88 -8.81
N LEU A 80 5.44 -6.28 -8.40
CA LEU A 80 5.39 -5.40 -7.24
C LEU A 80 5.79 -6.16 -5.96
N LEU A 81 5.19 -7.32 -5.70
CA LEU A 81 5.46 -8.12 -4.51
C LEU A 81 6.90 -8.64 -4.46
N ALA A 82 7.45 -9.11 -5.58
CA ALA A 82 8.86 -9.53 -5.64
C ALA A 82 9.79 -8.39 -5.22
N ARG A 83 9.52 -7.17 -5.68
CA ARG A 83 10.31 -6.00 -5.31
C ARG A 83 10.12 -5.59 -3.86
N LEU A 84 8.89 -5.57 -3.37
CA LEU A 84 8.59 -5.22 -1.98
C LEU A 84 9.20 -6.23 -1.00
N LYS A 85 9.12 -7.53 -1.31
CA LYS A 85 9.76 -8.58 -0.51
C LYS A 85 11.27 -8.36 -0.37
N ALA A 86 11.96 -7.99 -1.46
CA ALA A 86 13.39 -7.70 -1.40
C ALA A 86 13.72 -6.53 -0.44
N PHE A 87 12.87 -5.50 -0.36
CA PHE A 87 13.03 -4.42 0.61
C PHE A 87 12.75 -4.88 2.05
N ASP A 88 11.72 -5.70 2.26
CA ASP A 88 11.39 -6.25 3.58
C ASP A 88 12.52 -7.14 4.12
N ASP A 89 13.03 -8.05 3.29
CA ASP A 89 14.13 -8.96 3.65
C ASP A 89 15.40 -8.16 4.00
N LEU A 90 15.69 -7.08 3.27
CA LEU A 90 16.82 -6.20 3.58
C LEU A 90 16.63 -5.45 4.91
N ALA A 91 15.42 -4.92 5.16
CA ALA A 91 15.13 -4.15 6.36
C ALA A 91 15.10 -5.02 7.63
N LYS A 92 14.70 -6.29 7.52
CA LYS A 92 14.58 -7.25 8.64
C LYS A 92 15.77 -8.19 8.81
N GLY A 93 16.70 -8.22 7.85
CA GLY A 93 17.83 -9.14 7.84
C GLY A 93 19.06 -8.71 8.66
N GLY A 94 19.01 -7.55 9.33
CA GLY A 94 20.03 -7.08 10.28
C GLY A 94 19.58 -7.26 11.72
#